data_AF-A0A2V5MXL7-F1
#
_entry.id   AF-A0A2V5MXL7-F1
#
_cell.length_a   1.000
_cell.length_b   1.000
_cell.length_c   1.000
_cell.angle_alpha   90.00
_cell.angle_beta   90.00
_cell.angle_gamma   90.00
#
_symmetry.space_group_name_H-M   'P 1'
#
loop_
_entity.id
_entity.type
_entity.pdbx_description
1 polymer ?
#
loop_
_entity_poly.entity_id
_entity_poly.type
_entity_poly.pdbx_seq_one_letter_code
_entity_poly.pdbx_strand_id
1 'polypeptide(L)'
;MRQFDAKRPPSLFHTRVRGEFDSAPFSNSNDLLRIAHIHAFKKTGSFEELRKMTRAQVRKGAYSDEGYRFVPEIGVSIQGVDAGHAWEYALRLAVHVKVPVKAEIEWRHNDKAAHPGERGFLCWMP
;
A
#
# COMPACT_ATOMS: atom_id res chain seq x y z
N MET A 1 -0.59 -14.36 16.85
CA MET A 1 0.06 -13.52 15.80
C MET A 1 0.50 -12.23 16.43
N ARG A 2 1.71 -11.75 16.10
CA ARG A 2 2.30 -10.55 16.69
C ARG A 2 1.83 -9.30 15.95
N GLN A 3 1.50 -8.23 16.67
CA GLN A 3 1.32 -6.90 16.08
C GLN A 3 2.68 -6.19 16.02
N PHE A 4 3.00 -5.63 14.87
CA PHE A 4 4.21 -4.84 14.64
C PHE A 4 3.86 -3.35 14.58
N ASP A 5 4.84 -2.49 14.84
CA ASP A 5 4.67 -1.04 14.69
C ASP A 5 4.39 -0.70 13.22
N ALA A 6 3.22 -0.13 12.96
CA ALA A 6 2.81 0.29 11.62
C ALA A 6 3.78 1.31 10.99
N LYS A 7 4.36 2.22 11.77
CA LYS A 7 5.26 3.27 11.28
C LYS A 7 6.71 2.81 11.14
N ARG A 8 7.07 1.74 11.85
CA ARG A 8 8.44 1.17 11.86
C ARG A 8 8.38 -0.37 11.84
N PRO A 9 7.80 -0.97 10.79
CA PRO A 9 7.75 -2.42 10.70
C PRO A 9 9.16 -2.99 10.45
N PRO A 10 9.39 -4.28 10.78
CA PRO A 10 10.53 -5.01 10.23
C PRO A 10 10.50 -4.99 8.70
N SER A 11 11.63 -5.35 8.07
CA SER A 11 11.69 -5.45 6.61
C SER A 11 10.59 -6.36 6.07
N LEU A 12 9.80 -5.86 5.12
CA LEU A 12 8.73 -6.62 4.45
C LEU A 12 9.21 -7.25 3.12
N PHE A 13 10.51 -7.44 2.92
CA PHE A 13 10.98 -8.25 1.80
C PHE A 13 10.46 -9.69 1.91
N HIS A 14 10.20 -10.28 0.75
CA HIS A 14 9.62 -11.63 0.65
C HIS A 14 8.33 -11.82 1.48
N THR A 15 7.50 -10.78 1.60
CA THR A 15 6.29 -10.78 2.41
C THR A 15 5.02 -10.75 1.55
N ARG A 16 4.01 -11.54 1.94
CA ARG A 16 2.63 -11.41 1.43
C ARG A 16 1.87 -10.49 2.36
N VAL A 17 1.01 -9.64 1.79
CA VAL A 17 0.16 -8.72 2.55
C VAL A 17 -1.28 -8.85 2.10
N ARG A 18 -2.23 -8.83 3.04
CA ARG A 18 -3.68 -8.79 2.78
C ARG A 18 -4.37 -8.03 3.90
N GLY A 19 -5.52 -7.45 3.66
CA GLY A 19 -6.22 -6.71 4.69
C GLY A 19 -7.23 -5.73 4.13
N GLU A 20 -7.40 -4.60 4.79
CA GLU A 20 -8.34 -3.56 4.37
C GLU A 20 -7.74 -2.16 4.52
N PHE A 21 -8.11 -1.27 3.61
CA PHE A 21 -7.85 0.16 3.66
C PHE A 21 -9.20 0.87 3.62
N ASP A 22 -9.57 1.60 4.67
CA ASP A 22 -10.88 2.25 4.79
C ASP A 22 -12.05 1.28 4.48
N SER A 23 -12.00 0.10 5.11
CA SER A 23 -12.91 -1.04 4.90
C SER A 23 -12.88 -1.69 3.51
N ALA A 24 -12.16 -1.15 2.53
CA ALA A 24 -12.00 -1.78 1.22
C ALA A 24 -10.92 -2.88 1.28
N PRO A 25 -11.25 -4.14 0.95
CA PRO A 25 -10.32 -5.25 1.08
C PRO A 25 -9.24 -5.23 -0.01
N PHE A 26 -8.00 -5.55 0.36
CA PHE A 26 -6.89 -5.77 -0.55
C PHE A 26 -6.24 -7.15 -0.33
N SER A 27 -5.73 -7.74 -1.40
CA SER A 27 -5.21 -9.12 -1.42
C SER A 27 -3.69 -9.24 -1.55
N ASN A 28 -3.01 -8.17 -1.95
CA ASN A 28 -1.56 -8.12 -2.17
C ASN A 28 -1.06 -6.66 -2.18
N SER A 29 0.25 -6.45 -2.26
CA SER A 29 0.88 -5.12 -2.21
C SER A 29 0.45 -4.18 -3.34
N ASN A 30 0.19 -4.71 -4.54
CA ASN A 30 -0.25 -3.88 -5.67
C ASN A 30 -1.71 -3.45 -5.50
N ASP A 31 -2.54 -4.34 -4.98
CA ASP A 31 -3.93 -4.05 -4.66
C ASP A 31 -4.04 -3.03 -3.52
N LEU A 32 -3.19 -3.15 -2.50
CA LEU A 32 -3.05 -2.15 -1.44
C LEU A 32 -2.72 -0.76 -2.02
N LEU A 33 -1.72 -0.65 -2.89
CA LEU A 33 -1.40 0.61 -3.56
C LEU A 33 -2.60 1.16 -4.33
N ARG A 34 -3.24 0.33 -5.16
CA ARG A 34 -4.40 0.73 -5.96
C ARG A 34 -5.51 1.29 -5.09
N ILE A 35 -5.93 0.54 -4.07
CA ILE A 35 -7.05 0.91 -3.19
C ILE A 35 -6.73 2.16 -2.38
N ALA A 36 -5.54 2.26 -1.80
CA ALA A 36 -5.12 3.43 -1.05
C ALA A 36 -5.15 4.70 -1.91
N HIS A 37 -4.70 4.63 -3.16
CA HIS A 37 -4.72 5.77 -4.08
C HIS A 37 -6.13 6.12 -4.54
N ILE A 38 -7.01 5.14 -4.77
CA ILE A 38 -8.42 5.39 -5.10
C ILE A 38 -9.11 6.16 -3.95
N HIS A 39 -8.94 5.70 -2.71
CA HIS A 39 -9.54 6.36 -1.55
C HIS A 39 -8.95 7.75 -1.33
N ALA A 40 -7.64 7.90 -1.45
CA ALA A 40 -6.99 9.20 -1.33
C ALA A 40 -7.49 10.19 -2.41
N PHE A 41 -7.56 9.75 -3.67
CA PHE A 41 -8.04 10.57 -4.77
C PHE A 41 -9.52 10.96 -4.61
N LYS A 42 -10.38 10.06 -4.14
CA LYS A 42 -11.79 10.37 -3.84
C LYS A 42 -11.94 11.49 -2.81
N LYS A 43 -10.99 11.62 -1.88
CA LYS A 43 -11.00 12.68 -0.84
C LYS A 43 -10.44 14.00 -1.34
N THR A 44 -9.45 13.98 -2.25
CA THR A 44 -8.79 15.20 -2.72
C THR A 44 -9.26 15.71 -4.08
N GLY A 45 -9.88 14.85 -4.88
CA GLY A 45 -10.48 15.18 -6.17
C GLY A 45 -9.50 15.60 -7.27
N SER A 46 -8.19 15.54 -7.04
CA SER A 46 -7.20 16.03 -8.00
C SER A 46 -5.93 15.19 -8.01
N PHE A 47 -5.37 15.00 -9.22
CA PHE A 47 -4.10 14.33 -9.41
C PHE A 47 -2.94 15.08 -8.75
N GLU A 48 -2.94 16.41 -8.82
CA GLU A 48 -1.84 17.20 -8.27
C GLU A 48 -1.79 17.08 -6.74
N GLU A 49 -2.95 17.04 -6.09
CA GLU A 49 -3.01 16.79 -4.65
C GLU A 49 -2.59 15.34 -4.33
N LEU A 50 -3.07 14.35 -5.09
CA LEU A 50 -2.64 12.95 -4.93
C LEU A 50 -1.11 12.84 -5.00
N ARG A 51 -0.49 13.49 -6.00
CA ARG A 51 0.96 13.49 -6.23
C ARG A 51 1.75 14.12 -5.08
N LYS A 52 1.22 15.13 -4.40
CA LYS A 52 1.87 15.74 -3.22
C LYS A 52 1.86 14.82 -2.00
N MET A 53 0.84 13.98 -1.87
CA MET A 53 0.67 13.12 -0.70
C MET A 53 1.35 11.75 -0.86
N THR A 54 1.37 11.18 -2.07
CA THR A 54 1.98 9.88 -2.32
C THR A 54 3.50 9.98 -2.55
N ARG A 55 4.21 8.92 -2.19
CA ARG A 55 5.60 8.68 -2.61
C ARG A 55 5.69 7.71 -3.79
N ALA A 56 4.57 7.12 -4.20
CA ALA A 56 4.52 6.28 -5.38
C ALA A 56 4.75 7.11 -6.65
N GLN A 57 5.43 6.51 -7.63
CA GLN A 57 5.52 7.10 -8.95
C GLN A 57 4.14 6.98 -9.63
N VAL A 58 3.56 8.12 -9.99
CA VAL A 58 2.22 8.21 -10.59
C VAL A 58 2.25 9.02 -11.88
N ARG A 59 1.48 8.59 -12.89
CA ARG A 59 1.32 9.27 -14.18
C ARG A 59 -0.17 9.41 -14.51
N LYS A 60 -0.59 10.56 -15.05
CA LYS A 60 -1.96 10.73 -15.59
C LYS A 60 -2.13 9.86 -16.84
N GLY A 61 -3.30 9.24 -17.00
CA GLY A 61 -3.63 8.43 -18.18
C GLY A 61 -3.13 6.99 -18.10
N ALA A 62 -3.36 6.24 -19.17
CA ALA A 62 -3.06 4.81 -19.25
C ALA A 62 -1.62 4.57 -19.70
N TYR A 63 -0.78 4.17 -18.73
CA TYR A 63 0.59 3.68 -18.92
C TYR A 63 0.71 2.27 -18.33
N SER A 64 1.24 1.32 -19.11
CA SER A 64 1.40 -0.09 -18.72
C SER A 64 2.84 -0.59 -18.76
N ASP A 65 3.79 0.25 -19.19
CA ASP A 65 5.20 -0.12 -19.32
C ASP A 65 5.96 0.16 -18.02
N GLU A 66 7.21 -0.29 -17.91
CA GLU A 66 8.11 0.04 -16.78
C GLU A 66 7.54 -0.31 -15.38
N GLY A 67 6.65 -1.30 -15.31
CA GLY A 67 6.01 -1.72 -14.05
C GLY A 67 4.84 -0.83 -13.60
N TYR A 68 4.37 0.10 -14.45
CA TYR A 68 3.14 0.83 -14.22
C TYR A 68 1.90 -0.05 -14.43
N ARG A 69 0.87 0.21 -13.62
CA ARG A 69 -0.48 -0.33 -13.80
C ARG A 69 -1.49 0.78 -13.80
N PHE A 70 -2.35 0.78 -14.81
CA PHE A 70 -3.42 1.75 -14.93
C PHE A 70 -4.55 1.47 -13.93
N VAL A 71 -5.00 2.52 -13.25
CA VAL A 71 -6.11 2.53 -12.30
C VAL A 71 -7.24 3.36 -12.92
N PRO A 72 -8.17 2.72 -13.65
CA PRO A 72 -9.19 3.42 -14.41
C PRO A 72 -10.11 4.27 -13.54
N GLU A 73 -10.36 3.87 -12.29
CA GLU A 73 -11.23 4.56 -11.34
C GLU A 73 -10.80 6.00 -11.03
N ILE A 74 -9.51 6.31 -11.25
CA ILE A 74 -8.93 7.64 -10.99
C ILE A 74 -8.16 8.18 -12.19
N GLY A 75 -8.12 7.45 -13.33
CA GLY A 75 -7.42 7.87 -14.54
C GLY A 75 -5.90 8.02 -14.36
N VAL A 76 -5.28 7.21 -13.51
CA VAL A 76 -3.85 7.31 -13.15
C VAL A 76 -3.18 5.95 -13.26
N SER A 77 -1.96 5.92 -13.78
CA SER A 77 -1.07 4.78 -13.66
C SER A 77 -0.14 4.90 -12.46
N ILE A 78 0.02 3.80 -11.72
CA ILE A 78 0.85 3.70 -10.51
C ILE A 78 1.93 2.65 -10.75
N GLN A 79 3.19 2.99 -10.49
CA GLN A 79 4.29 2.02 -10.57
C GLN A 79 4.24 1.04 -9.39
N GLY A 80 4.36 -0.25 -9.68
CA GLY A 80 4.45 -1.29 -8.66
C GLY A 80 5.74 -1.17 -7.82
N VAL A 81 5.66 -1.59 -6.56
CA VAL A 81 6.77 -1.59 -5.60
C VAL A 81 6.70 -2.84 -4.71
N ASP A 82 7.74 -3.09 -3.91
CA ASP A 82 7.72 -4.18 -2.93
C ASP A 82 6.75 -3.91 -1.76
N ALA A 83 6.51 -4.93 -0.93
CA ALA A 83 5.55 -4.85 0.17
C ALA A 83 5.88 -3.77 1.22
N GLY A 84 7.16 -3.47 1.43
CA GLY A 84 7.61 -2.44 2.39
C GLY A 84 7.19 -1.06 1.92
N HIS A 85 7.56 -0.70 0.70
CA HIS A 85 7.18 0.57 0.10
C HIS A 85 5.65 0.69 -0.09
N ALA A 86 4.98 -0.40 -0.50
CA ALA A 86 3.53 -0.38 -0.65
C ALA A 86 2.81 -0.08 0.68
N TRP A 87 3.27 -0.70 1.77
CA TRP A 87 2.76 -0.41 3.11
C TRP A 87 3.05 1.02 3.55
N GLU A 88 4.29 1.50 3.39
CA GLU A 88 4.67 2.87 3.75
C GLU A 88 3.80 3.91 3.01
N TYR A 89 3.62 3.73 1.70
CA TYR A 89 2.89 4.67 0.87
C TYR A 89 1.39 4.65 1.22
N ALA A 90 0.82 3.46 1.43
CA ALA A 90 -0.56 3.34 1.88
C ALA A 90 -0.74 3.96 3.26
N LEU A 91 0.13 3.69 4.24
CA LEU A 91 0.06 4.28 5.57
C LEU A 91 0.13 5.81 5.51
N ARG A 92 1.01 6.37 4.67
CA ARG A 92 1.10 7.82 4.46
C ARG A 92 -0.22 8.40 3.94
N LEU A 93 -0.85 7.74 2.97
CA LEU A 93 -2.15 8.15 2.44
C LEU A 93 -3.25 8.03 3.51
N ALA A 94 -3.29 6.92 4.26
CA ALA A 94 -4.21 6.69 5.37
C ALA A 94 -4.13 7.83 6.41
N VAL A 95 -2.91 8.22 6.79
CA VAL A 95 -2.66 9.35 7.70
C VAL A 95 -3.16 10.68 7.14
N HIS A 96 -2.91 10.96 5.85
CA HIS A 96 -3.35 12.22 5.23
C HIS A 96 -4.87 12.33 5.14
N VAL A 97 -5.54 11.24 4.77
CA VAL A 97 -7.01 11.24 4.58
C VAL A 97 -7.79 10.76 5.80
N LYS A 98 -7.10 10.46 6.91
CA LYS A 98 -7.66 10.05 8.20
C LYS A 98 -8.60 8.85 8.11
N VAL A 99 -8.13 7.77 7.50
CA VAL A 99 -8.88 6.51 7.37
C VAL A 99 -8.06 5.32 7.84
N PRO A 100 -8.66 4.30 8.49
CA PRO A 100 -7.90 3.19 9.04
C PRO A 100 -7.28 2.31 7.95
N VAL A 101 -6.13 1.69 8.26
CA VAL A 101 -5.51 0.66 7.43
C VAL A 101 -5.03 -0.50 8.31
N LYS A 102 -5.39 -1.73 7.92
CA LYS A 102 -4.96 -2.96 8.59
C LYS A 102 -4.43 -3.95 7.56
N ALA A 103 -3.30 -4.57 7.87
CA ALA A 103 -2.68 -5.62 7.06
C ALA A 103 -2.33 -6.81 7.94
N GLU A 104 -2.73 -8.00 7.53
CA GLU A 104 -2.04 -9.22 7.88
C GLU A 104 -0.84 -9.39 6.95
N ILE A 105 0.29 -9.76 7.54
CA ILE A 105 1.54 -10.01 6.82
C ILE A 105 2.03 -11.43 7.09
N GLU A 106 2.61 -12.03 6.07
CA GLU A 106 3.22 -13.36 6.12
C GLU A 106 4.57 -13.31 5.39
N TRP A 107 5.66 -13.43 6.14
CA TRP A 107 6.97 -13.60 5.55
C TRP A 107 7.09 -15.01 4.99
N ARG A 108 7.48 -15.13 3.72
CA ARG A 108 7.70 -16.43 3.09
C ARG A 108 8.81 -17.18 3.82
N HIS A 109 8.83 -18.51 3.68
CA HIS A 109 9.97 -19.34 4.06
C HIS A 109 11.15 -19.03 3.14
N ASN A 110 11.86 -17.94 3.45
CA ASN A 110 13.00 -17.43 2.71
C ASN A 110 13.96 -16.76 3.68
N ASP A 111 15.23 -17.12 3.61
CA ASP A 111 16.29 -16.77 4.57
C ASP A 111 16.62 -15.27 4.54
N LYS A 112 16.21 -14.57 3.47
CA LYS A 112 16.34 -13.11 3.31
C LYS A 112 15.13 -12.35 3.87
N ALA A 113 14.08 -13.05 4.31
CA ALA A 113 12.95 -12.44 5.01
C ALA A 113 13.34 -12.06 6.44
N ALA A 114 12.76 -11.00 6.99
CA ALA A 114 13.05 -10.59 8.37
C ALA A 114 12.60 -11.62 9.41
N HIS A 115 11.50 -12.33 9.13
CA HIS A 115 10.91 -13.34 10.01
C HIS A 115 10.44 -14.56 9.21
N PRO A 116 11.34 -15.40 8.66
CA PRO A 116 10.96 -16.43 7.69
C PRO A 116 9.86 -17.38 8.19
N GLY A 117 8.74 -17.46 7.46
CA GLY A 117 7.60 -18.32 7.80
C GLY A 117 6.65 -17.75 8.87
N GLU A 118 6.99 -16.61 9.49
CA GLU A 118 6.14 -16.00 10.52
C GLU A 118 5.01 -15.15 9.93
N ARG A 119 3.96 -14.96 10.74
CA ARG A 119 2.82 -14.09 10.44
C ARG A 119 2.63 -13.01 11.49
N GLY A 120 2.15 -11.85 11.06
CA GLY A 120 1.87 -10.72 11.94
C GLY A 120 0.80 -9.79 11.41
N PHE A 121 0.59 -8.69 12.13
CA PHE A 121 -0.32 -7.63 11.75
C PHE A 121 0.34 -6.26 11.82
N LEU A 122 -0.05 -5.38 10.90
CA LEU A 122 0.20 -3.95 10.92
C LEU A 122 -1.15 -3.24 10.95
N CYS A 123 -1.31 -2.27 11.83
CA CYS A 123 -2.57 -1.55 11.97
C CYS A 123 -2.30 -0.09 12.31
N TRP A 124 -3.00 0.80 11.63
CA TRP A 124 -3.07 2.21 11.98
C TRP A 124 -4.52 2.70 11.93
N MET A 125 -4.88 3.52 12.90
CA MET A 125 -6.18 4.19 12.99
C MET A 125 -5.94 5.68 13.30
N PRO A 126 -6.79 6.59 12.76
CA PRO A 126 -6.71 8.02 13.01
C PRO A 126 -7.04 8.42 14.45
#